data_AF-A0A3S0IFX5-F1
#
_entry.id   AF-A0A3S0IFX5-F1
#
_cell.length_a   1.000
_cell.length_b   1.000
_cell.length_c   1.000
_cell.angle_alpha   90.00
_cell.angle_beta   90.00
_cell.angle_gamma   90.00
#
_symmetry.space_group_name_H-M   'P 1'
#
loop_
_entity.id
_entity.type
_entity.pdbx_description
1 polymer ?
#
loop_
_entity_poly.entity_id
_entity_poly.type
_entity_poly.pdbx_seq_one_letter_code
_entity_poly.pdbx_strand_id
1 'polypeptide(L)' 'MMTVLVFLIISAICLFFALRRKKTIFLVIPFLTIFLYFIVQIALVPLPFLDTIKFIFSLNN' A
#
# COMPACT_ATOMS: atom_id res chain seq x y z
N MET A 1 -0.62 3.62 -14.70
CA MET A 1 0.35 2.69 -15.34
C MET A 1 1.75 2.82 -14.72
N MET A 2 2.31 4.03 -14.57
CA MET A 2 3.62 4.25 -13.94
C MET A 2 3.75 3.66 -12.51
N THR A 3 2.76 3.90 -11.64
CA THR A 3 2.77 3.40 -10.24
C THR A 3 2.82 1.87 -10.16
N VAL A 4 2.14 1.18 -11.07
CA VAL A 4 2.13 -0.29 -11.14
C VAL A 4 3.52 -0.79 -11.53
N LEU A 5 4.19 -0.14 -12.49
CA LEU A 5 5.56 -0.49 -12.87
C LEU A 5 6.54 -0.32 -11.71
N VAL A 6 6.40 0.75 -10.91
CA VAL A 6 7.21 0.96 -9.70
C VAL A 6 7.02 -0.19 -8.72
N PHE A 7 5.78 -0.59 -8.42
CA PHE A 7 5.53 -1.72 -7.51
C PHE A 7 6.05 -3.05 -8.06
N LEU A 8 5.96 -3.28 -9.38
CA LEU A 8 6.51 -4.49 -10.01
C LEU A 8 8.03 -4.55 -9.89
N ILE A 9 8.73 -3.44 -10.14
CA ILE A 9 10.19 -3.38 -10.00
C ILE A 9 10.61 -3.64 -8.56
N ILE A 10 9.95 -2.98 -7.59
CA ILE A 10 10.21 -3.19 -6.16
C ILE A 10 9.99 -4.65 -5.78
N SER A 11 8.88 -5.25 -6.24
CA SER A 11 8.56 -6.65 -5.97
C SER A 11 9.58 -7.61 -6.57
N ALA A 12 10.03 -7.37 -7.82
CA ALA A 12 11.04 -8.18 -8.48
C ALA A 12 12.39 -8.13 -7.76
N ILE A 13 12.82 -6.93 -7.33
CA ILE A 13 14.04 -6.75 -6.54
C ILE A 13 13.94 -7.49 -5.21
N CYS A 14 12.81 -7.34 -4.51
CA CYS A 14 12.58 -7.99 -3.22
C CYS A 14 12.57 -9.51 -3.34
N LEU A 15 11.92 -10.04 -4.38
CA LEU A 15 11.92 -11.47 -4.68
C LEU A 15 13.34 -11.98 -4.97
N PHE A 16 14.10 -11.27 -5.81
CA PHE A 16 15.48 -11.62 -6.13
C PHE A 16 16.36 -11.69 -4.86
N PHE A 17 16.27 -10.69 -3.97
CA PHE A 17 17.00 -10.68 -2.71
C PHE A 17 16.50 -11.75 -1.73
N ALA A 18 15.18 -11.99 -1.65
CA ALA A 18 14.59 -13.03 -0.81
C ALA A 18 15.14 -14.41 -1.18
N LEU A 19 15.19 -14.72 -2.47
CA LEU A 19 15.72 -15.98 -3.00
C LEU A 19 17.24 -16.07 -2.81
N ARG A 20 17.99 -15.03 -3.17
CA ARG A 20 19.46 -15.02 -3.09
C ARG A 20 19.98 -15.12 -1.66
N ARG A 21 19.31 -14.47 -0.70
CA ARG A 21 19.71 -14.46 0.72
C ARG A 21 19.00 -15.54 1.53
N LYS A 22 18.05 -16.29 0.96
CA LYS A 22 17.14 -17.22 1.66
C LYS A 22 16.45 -16.57 2.87
N LYS A 23 16.19 -15.27 2.80
CA LYS A 23 15.53 -14.49 3.86
C LYS A 23 14.17 -14.05 3.34
N THR A 24 13.13 -14.76 3.73
CA THR A 24 11.74 -14.45 3.34
C THR A 24 11.27 -13.08 3.81
N ILE A 25 11.95 -12.48 4.80
CA ILE A 25 11.68 -11.13 5.30
C ILE A 25 11.70 -10.06 4.20
N PHE A 26 12.49 -10.26 3.12
CA PHE A 26 12.52 -9.32 1.99
C PHE A 26 11.18 -9.27 1.24
N LEU A 27 10.35 -10.32 1.31
CA LEU A 27 9.01 -10.33 0.71
C LEU A 27 8.00 -9.47 1.49
N VAL A 28 8.29 -9.05 2.72
CA VAL A 28 7.42 -8.11 3.47
C VAL A 28 7.49 -6.70 2.88
N ILE A 29 8.64 -6.32 2.32
CA ILE A 29 8.90 -5.00 1.75
C ILE A 29 7.85 -4.60 0.70
N PRO A 30 7.52 -5.41 -0.33
CA PRO A 30 6.50 -5.02 -1.30
C PRO A 30 5.11 -4.81 -0.68
N PHE A 31 4.72 -5.61 0.32
CA PHE A 31 3.46 -5.39 1.04
C PHE A 31 3.49 -4.11 1.87
N LEU A 32 4.59 -3.85 2.58
CA LEU A 32 4.77 -2.63 3.37
C LEU A 32 4.74 -1.39 2.49
N THR A 33 5.38 -1.44 1.31
CA THR A 33 5.37 -0.35 0.33
C THR A 33 3.96 -0.04 -0.18
N ILE A 34 3.16 -1.06 -0.50
CA ILE A 34 1.75 -0.86 -0.91
C ILE A 34 0.93 -0.30 0.25
N PHE A 35 1.13 -0.82 1.47
CA PHE A 35 0.41 -0.37 2.66
C PHE A 35 0.69 1.12 2.98
N LEU A 36 1.96 1.53 2.95
CA LEU A 36 2.34 2.94 3.14
C LEU A 36 1.78 3.84 2.05
N TYR A 37 1.77 3.38 0.79
CA TYR A 37 1.16 4.11 -0.30
C TYR A 37 -0.34 4.36 -0.06
N PHE A 38 -1.07 3.37 0.45
CA PHE A 38 -2.47 3.54 0.83
C PHE A 38 -2.65 4.55 1.98
N ILE A 39 -1.82 4.50 3.02
CA ILE A 39 -1.88 5.48 4.12
C ILE A 39 -1.72 6.91 3.58
N VAL A 40 -0.72 7.13 2.73
CA VAL A 40 -0.48 8.44 2.12
C VAL A 40 -1.68 8.87 1.29
N GLN A 41 -2.24 7.98 0.47
CA GLN A 41 -3.43 8.31 -0.32
C GLN A 41 -4.63 8.68 0.54
N ILE A 42 -4.89 7.93 1.62
CA ILE A 42 -5.99 8.23 2.56
C ILE A 42 -5.76 9.59 3.22
N ALA A 43 -4.53 9.89 3.63
CA ALA A 43 -4.16 11.16 4.24
C ALA A 43 -4.28 12.36 3.28
N LEU A 44 -4.14 12.14 1.97
CA LEU A 44 -4.24 13.16 0.94
C LEU A 44 -5.67 13.42 0.45
N VAL A 45 -6.66 12.61 0.86
CA VAL A 45 -8.06 12.87 0.50
C VAL A 45 -8.55 14.15 1.18
N PRO A 46 -8.95 15.20 0.43
CA PRO A 46 -9.28 16.51 0.97
C PRO A 46 -10.67 16.61 1.65
N LEU A 47 -11.42 15.51 1.72
CA LEU A 47 -12.71 15.42 2.43
C LEU A 47 -12.54 14.66 3.75
N PRO A 48 -13.40 14.88 4.75
CA PRO A 48 -13.25 14.22 6.03
C PRO A 48 -13.47 12.73 5.78
N PHE A 49 -12.42 11.93 5.84
CA PHE A 49 -12.50 10.47 5.67
C PHE A 49 -13.61 9.87 6.53
N LEU A 50 -13.85 10.47 7.70
CA LEU A 50 -14.94 10.10 8.59
C LEU A 50 -16.33 10.43 8.04
N ASP A 51 -16.50 11.49 7.26
CA ASP A 51 -17.79 11.81 6.65
C ASP A 51 -18.10 10.87 5.49
N THR A 52 -17.07 10.44 4.75
CA THR A 52 -17.23 9.36 3.76
C THR A 52 -17.61 8.04 4.41
N ILE A 53 -16.96 7.67 5.54
CA ILE A 53 -17.34 6.48 6.32
C ILE A 53 -18.78 6.63 6.83
N LYS A 54 -19.15 7.77 7.43
CA LYS A 54 -20.51 8.01 7.91
C LYS A 54 -21.55 7.92 6.81
N PHE A 55 -21.24 8.41 5.61
CA PHE A 55 -22.10 8.29 4.44
C PHE A 55 -22.27 6.84 3.99
N ILE A 56 -21.16 6.09 3.82
CA ILE A 56 -21.19 4.69 3.39
C ILE A 56 -21.93 3.80 4.39
N PHE A 57 -21.67 4.00 5.67
CA PHE A 57 -22.27 3.19 6.74
C PHE A 57 -23.59 3.76 7.28
N SER A 58 -24.11 4.84 6.70
CA SER A 58 -25.28 5.57 7.22
C SER A 58 -25.20 5.81 8.74
N LEU A 59 -24.00 6.10 9.25
CA LEU A 59 -23.77 6.52 10.63
C LEU A 59 -24.14 8.01 10.76
N ASN A 60 -25.39 8.32 10.47
CA ASN A 60 -25.98 9.64 10.70
C ASN A 60 -26.82 9.52 11.98
N ASN A 61 -26.35 10.14 13.07
CA ASN A 61 -27.10 10.23 14.32
C ASN A 61 -27.71 11.61 14.46
#